data_AF-A0A3G6RR40-F1
#
_entry.id   AF-A0A3G6RR40-F1
#
_cell.length_a   1.000
_cell.length_b   1.000
_cell.length_c   1.000
_cell.angle_alpha   90.00
_cell.angle_beta   90.00
_cell.angle_gamma   90.00
#
_symmetry.space_group_name_H-M   'P 1'
#
loop_
_entity.id
_entity.type
_entity.pdbx_description
1 polymer ?
#
loop_
_entity_poly.entity_id
_entity_poly.type
_entity_poly.pdbx_seq_one_letter_code
_entity_poly.pdbx_strand_id
1 'polypeptide(L)'
;MEELELLKKDWNKGTGEFKEYSENEIFNMIKNKSVSITKTLLIIGLIEILLWTVYGYIDYRFPYIRMGLFVIFTILAVLLFRAMKSGQNSTTLMKNILNLRRIILGYACLSVLFALIDSIIRFDHDTRDFMAGAKDGWNAGHHIKGPPSNPETMVPEMGNYVIFGVVTLIGFYLLYVVYKRTYGKILVDLRNNYKELSKQEENGFK
;
A
#
# COMPACT_ATOMS: atom_id res chain seq x y z
N MET A 1 1.20 -23.67 -16.08
CA MET A 1 1.88 -24.11 -17.32
C MET A 1 3.38 -23.89 -17.20
N GLU A 2 3.87 -22.70 -16.84
CA GLU A 2 5.31 -22.44 -16.61
C GLU A 2 5.92 -23.25 -15.46
N GLU A 3 5.19 -23.51 -14.38
CA GLU A 3 5.69 -24.32 -13.25
C GLU A 3 5.95 -25.78 -13.64
N LEU A 4 5.14 -26.34 -14.55
CA LEU A 4 5.30 -27.71 -15.07
C LEU A 4 6.49 -27.81 -16.03
N GLU A 5 6.75 -26.76 -16.81
CA GLU A 5 7.90 -26.68 -17.72
C GLU A 5 9.22 -26.55 -16.94
N LEU A 6 9.24 -25.77 -15.86
CA LEU A 6 10.36 -25.68 -14.91
C LEU A 6 10.63 -27.03 -14.24
N LEU A 7 9.58 -27.71 -13.75
CA LEU A 7 9.70 -29.04 -13.15
C LEU A 7 10.25 -30.08 -14.13
N LYS A 8 9.81 -30.06 -15.39
CA LYS A 8 10.30 -30.97 -16.44
C LYS A 8 11.75 -30.68 -16.83
N LYS A 9 12.16 -29.41 -16.81
CA LYS A 9 13.53 -28.96 -17.09
C LYS A 9 14.51 -29.36 -15.99
N ASP A 10 14.08 -29.31 -14.74
CA ASP A 10 14.90 -29.75 -13.60
C ASP A 10 14.94 -31.29 -13.50
N TRP A 11 13.85 -31.98 -13.85
CA TRP A 11 13.82 -33.44 -13.95
C TRP A 11 14.78 -34.01 -15.01
N ASN A 12 14.94 -33.31 -16.13
CA ASN A 12 15.84 -33.72 -17.22
C ASN A 12 17.33 -33.41 -16.96
N LYS A 13 17.65 -32.65 -15.91
CA LYS A 13 19.04 -32.44 -15.46
C LYS A 13 19.41 -33.54 -14.48
N GLY A 14 19.85 -34.68 -15.00
CA GLY A 14 20.38 -35.81 -14.21
C GLY A 14 21.70 -35.49 -13.49
N THR A 15 21.69 -34.56 -12.55
CA THR A 15 22.82 -34.25 -11.66
C THR A 15 22.43 -34.63 -10.24
N GLY A 16 23.10 -35.66 -9.71
CA GLY A 16 22.90 -36.24 -8.38
C GLY A 16 23.35 -35.34 -7.23
N GLU A 17 22.71 -34.18 -7.09
CA GLU A 17 22.69 -33.36 -5.88
C GLU A 17 21.29 -32.75 -5.75
N PHE A 18 20.28 -33.59 -5.54
CA PHE A 18 19.10 -33.10 -4.83
C PHE A 18 19.61 -32.75 -3.42
N LYS A 19 19.77 -31.46 -3.12
CA LYS A 19 19.89 -31.02 -1.73
C LYS A 19 18.63 -31.45 -1.02
N GLU A 20 18.69 -32.55 -0.28
CA GLU A 20 17.69 -32.91 0.71
C GLU A 20 17.69 -31.82 1.77
N TYR A 21 16.85 -30.80 1.55
CA TYR A 21 16.59 -29.82 2.57
C TYR A 21 15.82 -30.52 3.68
N SER A 22 16.40 -30.53 4.87
CA SER A 22 15.69 -30.96 6.08
C SER A 22 14.40 -30.14 6.23
N GLU A 23 13.34 -30.73 6.77
CA GLU A 23 12.09 -30.01 7.09
C GLU A 23 12.36 -28.71 7.87
N ASN A 24 13.37 -28.71 8.75
CA ASN A 24 13.83 -27.54 9.48
C ASN A 24 14.47 -26.45 8.60
N GLU A 25 15.19 -26.82 7.54
CA GLU A 25 15.76 -25.86 6.58
C GLU A 25 14.69 -25.25 5.68
N ILE A 26 13.74 -26.07 5.21
CA ILE A 26 12.59 -25.60 4.42
C ILE A 26 11.76 -24.62 5.25
N PHE A 27 11.49 -24.97 6.51
CA PHE A 27 10.78 -24.11 7.45
C PHE A 27 11.48 -22.76 7.63
N ASN A 28 12.79 -22.77 7.87
CA ASN A 28 13.58 -21.55 8.01
C ASN A 28 13.58 -20.70 6.73
N MET A 29 13.60 -21.31 5.54
CA MET A 29 13.50 -20.58 4.27
C MET A 29 12.14 -19.90 4.09
N ILE A 30 11.02 -20.60 4.32
CA ILE A 30 9.66 -20.03 4.16
C ILE A 30 9.41 -18.92 5.20
N LYS A 31 9.90 -19.12 6.42
CA LYS A 31 9.91 -18.10 7.50
C LYS A 31 10.67 -16.84 7.06
N ASN A 32 11.88 -17.00 6.54
CA ASN A 32 12.69 -15.87 6.06
C ASN A 32 12.05 -15.14 4.87
N LYS A 33 11.42 -15.89 3.96
CA LYS A 33 10.65 -15.32 2.84
C LYS A 33 9.47 -14.49 3.34
N SER A 34 8.72 -14.98 4.32
CA SER A 34 7.60 -14.27 4.94
C SER A 34 8.04 -12.99 5.67
N VAL A 35 9.17 -13.03 6.38
CA VAL A 35 9.78 -11.84 6.99
C VAL A 35 10.20 -10.83 5.91
N SER A 36 10.77 -11.28 4.80
CA SER A 36 11.16 -10.39 3.70
C SER A 36 9.96 -9.70 3.07
N ILE A 37 8.88 -10.42 2.78
CA ILE A 37 7.62 -9.85 2.28
C ILE A 37 7.05 -8.82 3.27
N THR A 38 7.12 -9.12 4.58
CA THR A 38 6.67 -8.22 5.64
C THR A 38 7.51 -6.94 5.71
N LYS A 39 8.83 -7.04 5.49
CA LYS A 39 9.72 -5.85 5.37
C LYS A 39 9.32 -4.99 4.17
N THR A 40 9.06 -5.60 3.01
CA THR A 40 8.59 -4.86 1.83
C THR A 40 7.26 -4.16 2.10
N LEU A 41 6.32 -4.83 2.78
CA LEU A 41 5.04 -4.25 3.17
C LEU A 41 5.21 -3.06 4.12
N LEU A 42 6.15 -3.14 5.07
CA LEU A 42 6.48 -2.03 5.98
C LEU A 42 7.06 -0.83 5.22
N ILE A 43 7.96 -1.07 4.26
CA ILE A 43 8.51 -0.01 3.40
C ILE A 43 7.39 0.68 2.60
N ILE A 44 6.45 -0.09 2.03
CA ILE A 44 5.30 0.48 1.33
C ILE A 44 4.46 1.35 2.26
N GLY A 45 4.19 0.89 3.49
CA GLY A 45 3.48 1.69 4.49
C GLY A 45 4.20 3.00 4.86
N LEU A 46 5.53 3.00 4.95
CA LEU A 46 6.33 4.21 5.17
C LEU A 46 6.26 5.18 3.98
N ILE A 47 6.34 4.66 2.75
CA ILE A 47 6.17 5.46 1.53
C ILE A 47 4.79 6.10 1.50
N GLU A 48 3.74 5.35 1.87
CA GLU A 48 2.37 5.86 1.93
C GLU A 48 2.23 7.01 2.93
N ILE A 49 2.79 6.89 4.14
CA ILE A 49 2.82 7.98 5.11
C ILE A 49 3.51 9.21 4.52
N LEU A 50 4.68 9.02 3.89
CA LEU A 50 5.44 10.11 3.28
C LEU A 50 4.62 10.81 2.19
N LEU A 51 3.95 10.05 1.33
CA LEU A 51 3.06 10.58 0.29
C LEU A 51 1.94 11.43 0.88
N TRP A 52 1.26 10.94 1.92
CA TRP A 52 0.20 11.71 2.58
C TRP A 52 0.72 12.94 3.33
N THR A 53 1.92 12.88 3.90
CA THR A 53 2.56 14.03 4.54
C THR A 53 2.89 15.12 3.53
N VAL A 54 3.47 14.75 2.37
CA VAL A 54 3.75 15.70 1.29
C VAL A 54 2.45 16.30 0.76
N TYR A 55 1.41 15.48 0.58
CA TYR A 55 0.10 15.97 0.18
C TYR A 55 -0.47 17.01 1.16
N GLY A 56 -0.47 16.71 2.46
CA GLY A 56 -0.94 17.65 3.48
C GLY A 56 -0.10 18.93 3.59
N TYR A 57 1.20 18.85 3.29
CA TYR A 57 2.08 20.03 3.25
C TYR A 57 1.71 20.96 2.07
N ILE A 58 1.47 20.40 0.88
CA ILE A 58 1.07 21.18 -0.32
C ILE A 58 -0.29 21.84 -0.10
N ASP A 59 -1.23 21.13 0.53
CA ASP A 59 -2.58 21.64 0.81
C ASP A 59 -2.64 22.63 1.99
N TYR A 60 -1.48 22.92 2.63
CA TYR A 60 -1.37 23.72 3.87
C TYR A 60 -2.30 23.28 5.00
N ARG A 61 -2.83 22.07 4.91
CA ARG A 61 -3.80 21.50 5.85
C ARG A 61 -3.25 20.19 6.36
N PHE A 62 -2.89 20.20 7.64
CA PHE A 62 -2.50 18.99 8.34
C PHE A 62 -3.71 18.43 9.09
N PRO A 63 -4.38 17.39 8.57
CA PRO A 63 -5.46 16.74 9.29
C PRO A 63 -4.90 16.08 10.56
N TYR A 64 -5.10 16.73 11.72
CA TYR A 64 -4.61 16.27 13.03
C TYR A 64 -5.00 14.81 13.32
N ILE A 65 -6.20 14.41 12.91
CA ILE A 65 -6.71 13.03 13.05
C ILE A 65 -5.84 12.05 12.25
N ARG A 66 -5.44 12.41 11.02
CA ARG A 66 -4.62 11.57 10.14
C ARG A 66 -3.19 11.47 10.67
N MET A 67 -2.63 12.57 11.18
CA MET A 67 -1.32 12.54 11.85
C MET A 67 -1.34 11.66 13.11
N GLY A 68 -2.40 11.73 13.92
CA GLY A 68 -2.57 10.84 15.08
C GLY A 68 -2.56 9.36 14.65
N LEU A 69 -3.29 9.03 13.58
CA LEU A 69 -3.28 7.68 13.00
C LEU A 69 -1.88 7.27 12.51
N PHE A 70 -1.11 8.17 11.88
CA PHE A 70 0.25 7.91 11.42
C PHE A 70 1.20 7.58 12.57
N VAL A 71 1.12 8.35 13.66
CA VAL A 71 1.96 8.12 14.85
C VAL A 71 1.61 6.79 15.50
N ILE A 72 0.31 6.51 15.73
CA ILE A 72 -0.15 5.24 16.32
C ILE A 72 0.29 4.06 15.46
N PHE A 73 0.09 4.15 14.14
CA PHE A 73 0.48 3.12 13.20
C PHE A 73 1.99 2.88 13.19
N THR A 74 2.80 3.95 13.17
CA THR A 74 4.26 3.85 13.18
C THR A 74 4.76 3.20 14.47
N ILE A 75 4.19 3.55 15.62
CA ILE A 75 4.50 2.92 16.91
C ILE A 75 4.16 1.42 16.87
N LEU A 76 2.95 1.05 16.43
CA LEU A 76 2.52 -0.35 16.31
C LEU A 76 3.42 -1.15 15.36
N ALA A 77 3.79 -0.57 14.21
CA ALA A 77 4.68 -1.20 13.24
C ALA A 77 6.08 -1.43 13.83
N VAL A 78 6.65 -0.44 14.54
CA VAL A 78 7.96 -0.56 15.19
C VAL A 78 7.94 -1.58 16.33
N LEU A 79 6.89 -1.60 17.15
CA LEU A 79 6.75 -2.58 18.24
C LEU A 79 6.68 -4.01 17.69
N LEU A 80 5.87 -4.25 16.66
CA LEU A 80 5.78 -5.56 16.01
C LEU A 80 7.09 -5.94 15.31
N PHE A 81 7.77 -4.99 14.68
CA PHE A 81 9.08 -5.24 14.07
C PHE A 81 10.14 -5.60 15.11
N ARG A 82 10.17 -4.92 16.26
CA ARG A 82 11.04 -5.28 17.40
C ARG A 82 10.69 -6.66 17.96
N ALA A 83 9.42 -6.98 18.10
CA ALA A 83 8.96 -8.29 18.55
C ALA A 83 9.38 -9.42 17.59
N MET A 84 9.45 -9.16 16.28
CA MET A 84 10.00 -10.11 15.31
C MET A 84 11.52 -10.30 15.43
N LYS A 85 12.27 -9.24 15.76
CA LYS A 85 13.73 -9.29 15.90
C LYS A 85 14.18 -9.96 17.21
N SER A 86 13.34 -9.94 18.24
CA SER A 86 13.67 -10.42 19.59
C SER A 86 13.65 -11.96 19.76
N GLY A 87 13.57 -12.75 18.69
CA GLY A 87 13.92 -14.17 18.72
C GLY A 87 13.08 -15.07 19.62
N GLN A 88 11.78 -14.80 19.77
CA GLN A 88 10.87 -15.74 20.45
C GLN A 88 10.17 -16.64 19.42
N ASN A 89 10.13 -17.94 19.72
CA ASN A 89 9.39 -19.05 19.11
C ASN A 89 8.76 -18.79 17.74
N SER A 90 9.03 -19.67 16.78
CA SER A 90 8.54 -19.59 15.40
C SER A 90 7.04 -19.31 15.25
N THR A 91 6.21 -19.82 16.16
CA THR A 91 4.76 -19.58 16.22
C THR A 91 4.40 -18.13 16.62
N THR A 92 5.15 -17.53 17.54
CA THR A 92 5.00 -16.12 17.96
C THR A 92 5.40 -15.18 16.81
N LEU A 93 6.48 -15.51 16.10
CA LEU A 93 6.87 -14.76 14.90
C LEU A 93 5.77 -14.77 13.84
N MET A 94 5.15 -15.94 13.61
CA MET A 94 4.05 -16.10 12.66
C MET A 94 2.86 -15.21 13.00
N LYS A 95 2.42 -15.21 14.27
CA LYS A 95 1.33 -14.35 14.74
C LYS A 95 1.66 -12.87 14.56
N ASN A 96 2.90 -12.47 14.84
CA ASN A 96 3.34 -11.08 14.68
C ASN A 96 3.36 -10.65 13.20
N ILE A 97 3.78 -11.52 12.28
CA ILE A 97 3.72 -11.26 10.82
C ILE A 97 2.26 -11.05 10.36
N LEU A 98 1.34 -11.91 10.81
CA LEU A 98 -0.08 -11.81 10.45
C LEU A 98 -0.73 -10.55 11.03
N ASN A 99 -0.43 -10.20 12.28
CA ASN A 99 -0.93 -8.99 12.93
C ASN A 99 -0.40 -7.74 12.23
N LEU A 100 0.90 -7.71 11.91
CA LEU A 100 1.53 -6.60 11.19
C LEU A 100 0.87 -6.38 9.82
N ARG A 101 0.57 -7.47 9.09
CA ARG A 101 -0.20 -7.40 7.84
C ARG A 101 -1.58 -6.78 8.05
N ARG A 102 -2.35 -7.24 9.05
CA ARG A 102 -3.70 -6.74 9.32
C ARG A 102 -3.68 -5.25 9.65
N ILE A 103 -2.69 -4.80 10.42
CA ILE A 103 -2.51 -3.39 10.78
C ILE A 103 -2.16 -2.55 9.55
N ILE A 104 -1.22 -3.00 8.70
CA ILE A 104 -0.84 -2.27 7.48
C ILE A 104 -1.99 -2.17 6.49
N LEU A 105 -2.73 -3.26 6.26
CA LEU A 105 -3.91 -3.23 5.38
C LEU A 105 -5.05 -2.41 5.96
N GLY A 106 -5.30 -2.52 7.26
CA GLY A 106 -6.32 -1.75 7.95
C GLY A 106 -6.03 -0.25 7.86
N TYR A 107 -4.77 0.13 8.08
CA TYR A 107 -4.32 1.51 7.93
C TYR A 107 -4.43 2.02 6.49
N ALA A 108 -3.97 1.23 5.51
CA ALA A 108 -4.10 1.58 4.08
C ALA A 108 -5.57 1.78 3.69
N CYS A 109 -6.45 0.86 4.11
CA CYS A 109 -7.89 0.95 3.87
C CYS A 109 -8.50 2.20 4.52
N LEU A 110 -8.19 2.45 5.80
CA LEU A 110 -8.66 3.64 6.52
C LEU A 110 -8.16 4.93 5.87
N SER A 111 -6.91 4.97 5.39
CA SER A 111 -6.33 6.14 4.75
C SER A 111 -7.05 6.48 3.44
N VAL A 112 -7.32 5.48 2.60
CA VAL A 112 -8.11 5.65 1.38
C VAL A 112 -9.54 6.06 1.70
N LEU A 113 -10.17 5.45 2.71
CA LEU A 113 -11.53 5.80 3.13
C LEU A 113 -11.61 7.25 3.60
N PHE A 114 -10.64 7.69 4.41
CA PHE A 114 -10.56 9.10 4.81
C PHE A 114 -10.40 10.00 3.60
N ALA A 115 -9.53 9.67 2.65
CA ALA A 115 -9.35 10.46 1.42
C ALA A 115 -10.64 10.57 0.59
N LEU A 116 -11.44 9.50 0.51
CA LEU A 116 -12.74 9.52 -0.17
C LEU A 116 -13.74 10.47 0.55
N ILE A 117 -13.84 10.37 1.87
CA ILE A 117 -14.72 11.27 2.66
C ILE A 117 -14.29 12.72 2.49
N ASP A 118 -12.99 12.97 2.58
CA ASP A 118 -12.35 14.28 2.41
C ASP A 118 -12.73 14.92 1.07
N SER A 119 -12.62 14.13 -0.01
CA SER A 119 -12.94 14.52 -1.38
C SER A 119 -14.42 14.81 -1.57
N ILE A 120 -15.32 14.06 -0.90
CA ILE A 120 -16.76 14.32 -0.97
C ILE A 120 -17.12 15.62 -0.24
N ILE A 121 -16.61 15.83 0.97
CA ILE A 121 -16.92 17.01 1.78
C ILE A 121 -16.44 18.30 1.10
N ARG A 122 -15.28 18.25 0.44
CA ARG A 122 -14.65 19.43 -0.19
C ARG A 122 -14.82 19.49 -1.69
N PHE A 123 -15.67 18.65 -2.26
CA PHE A 123 -15.87 18.58 -3.70
C PHE A 123 -16.10 19.95 -4.34
N ASP A 124 -16.88 20.82 -3.70
CA ASP A 124 -17.12 22.19 -4.17
C ASP A 124 -15.85 23.05 -4.17
N HIS A 125 -15.14 23.10 -3.06
CA HIS A 125 -13.91 23.88 -2.92
C HIS A 125 -12.83 23.39 -3.90
N ASP A 126 -12.64 22.08 -3.98
CA ASP A 126 -11.65 21.46 -4.86
C ASP A 126 -11.99 21.70 -6.35
N THR A 127 -13.28 21.76 -6.70
CA THR A 127 -13.72 22.12 -8.07
C THR A 127 -13.32 23.56 -8.42
N ARG A 128 -13.42 24.49 -7.46
CA ARG A 128 -13.07 25.90 -7.64
C ARG A 128 -11.56 26.09 -7.77
N ASP A 129 -10.79 25.39 -6.94
CA ASP A 129 -9.32 25.38 -7.02
C ASP A 129 -8.84 24.76 -8.33
N PHE A 130 -9.45 23.65 -8.74
CA PHE A 130 -9.17 23.03 -10.03
C PHE A 130 -9.44 23.99 -11.20
N MET A 131 -10.54 24.74 -11.15
CA MET A 131 -10.89 25.69 -12.18
C MET A 131 -9.92 26.88 -12.22
N ALA A 132 -9.51 27.40 -11.06
CA ALA A 132 -8.51 28.46 -10.98
C ALA A 132 -7.17 27.99 -11.56
N GLY A 133 -6.71 26.79 -11.18
CA GLY A 133 -5.48 26.19 -11.69
C GLY A 133 -5.53 25.92 -13.20
N ALA A 134 -6.65 25.39 -13.71
CA ALA A 134 -6.83 25.15 -15.14
C ALA A 134 -6.79 26.45 -15.95
N LYS A 135 -7.44 27.51 -15.46
CA LYS A 135 -7.44 28.83 -16.08
C LYS A 135 -6.05 29.47 -16.07
N ASP A 136 -5.35 29.41 -14.95
CA ASP A 136 -4.00 29.97 -14.83
C ASP A 136 -2.99 29.20 -15.72
N GLY A 137 -3.11 27.88 -15.80
CA GLY A 137 -2.33 27.06 -16.73
C GLY A 137 -2.58 27.42 -18.20
N TRP A 138 -3.84 27.66 -18.57
CA TRP A 138 -4.20 28.11 -19.92
C TRP A 138 -3.62 29.50 -20.24
N ASN A 139 -3.74 30.44 -19.30
CA ASN A 139 -3.21 31.80 -19.46
C ASN A 139 -1.69 31.83 -19.59
N ALA A 140 -0.98 31.02 -18.80
CA ALA A 140 0.47 30.87 -18.88
C ALA A 140 0.90 30.32 -20.25
N GLY A 141 0.19 29.32 -20.78
CA GLY A 141 0.45 28.74 -22.10
C GLY A 141 0.19 29.71 -23.28
N HIS A 142 -0.71 30.68 -23.09
CA HIS A 142 -1.07 31.67 -24.13
C HIS A 142 -0.42 33.04 -23.90
N HIS A 143 0.54 33.15 -22.98
CA HIS A 143 1.21 34.41 -22.61
C HIS A 143 0.25 35.55 -22.21
N ILE A 144 -0.93 35.22 -21.68
CA ILE A 144 -1.89 36.19 -21.18
C ILE A 144 -1.44 36.63 -19.79
N LYS A 145 -1.02 37.89 -19.65
CA LYS A 145 -0.62 38.45 -18.36
C LYS A 145 -1.85 38.86 -17.55
N GLY A 146 -2.07 38.18 -16.43
CA GLY A 146 -3.09 38.51 -15.45
C GLY A 146 -2.64 38.11 -14.04
N PRO A 147 -3.25 38.67 -12.98
CA PRO A 147 -3.06 38.15 -11.63
C PRO A 147 -3.56 36.70 -11.55
N PRO A 148 -3.00 35.87 -10.64
CA PRO A 148 -3.47 34.51 -10.41
C PRO A 148 -4.96 34.51 -10.09
N SER A 149 -5.69 33.54 -10.64
CA SER A 149 -7.13 33.43 -10.47
C SER A 149 -7.45 33.09 -9.01
N ASN A 150 -8.37 33.83 -8.38
CA ASN A 150 -8.81 33.54 -7.02
C ASN A 150 -9.97 32.51 -7.02
N PRO A 151 -9.78 31.30 -6.48
CA PRO A 151 -10.82 30.27 -6.42
C PRO A 151 -12.10 30.71 -5.67
N GLU A 152 -11.96 31.58 -4.66
CA GLU A 152 -13.09 32.04 -3.84
C GLU A 152 -14.03 33.01 -4.57
N THR A 153 -13.59 33.56 -5.69
CA THR A 153 -14.40 34.46 -6.53
C THR A 153 -15.03 33.74 -7.72
N MET A 154 -14.62 32.49 -7.96
CA MET A 154 -15.11 31.69 -9.05
C MET A 154 -16.46 31.06 -8.72
N VAL A 155 -17.39 31.15 -9.68
CA VAL A 155 -18.71 30.52 -9.63
C VAL A 155 -18.71 29.35 -10.62
N PRO A 156 -18.51 28.10 -10.16
CA PRO A 156 -18.52 26.93 -11.03
C PRO A 156 -19.93 26.67 -11.58
N GLU A 157 -20.02 26.33 -12.87
CA GLU A 157 -21.25 25.87 -13.50
C GLU A 157 -21.38 24.34 -13.41
N MET A 158 -22.57 23.80 -13.72
CA MET A 158 -22.85 22.35 -13.69
C MET A 158 -21.81 21.55 -14.51
N GLY A 159 -21.35 22.09 -15.64
CA GLY A 159 -20.33 21.44 -16.48
C GLY A 159 -18.98 21.25 -15.77
N ASN A 160 -18.56 22.20 -14.94
CA ASN A 160 -17.29 22.15 -14.22
C ASN A 160 -17.29 21.04 -13.17
N TYR A 161 -18.39 20.86 -12.43
CA TYR A 161 -18.54 19.77 -11.47
C TYR A 161 -18.50 18.40 -12.16
N VAL A 162 -19.10 18.26 -13.34
CA VAL A 162 -19.04 17.02 -14.12
C VAL A 162 -17.61 16.73 -14.57
N ILE A 163 -16.90 17.72 -15.12
CA ILE A 163 -15.51 17.57 -15.57
C ILE A 163 -14.61 17.18 -14.39
N PHE A 164 -14.69 17.93 -13.27
CA PHE A 164 -13.89 17.64 -12.09
C PHE A 164 -14.22 16.28 -11.48
N GLY A 165 -15.50 15.90 -11.46
CA GLY A 165 -15.94 14.58 -11.03
C GLY A 165 -15.34 13.45 -11.85
N VAL A 166 -15.31 13.58 -13.18
CA VAL A 166 -14.68 12.58 -14.07
C VAL A 166 -13.18 12.49 -13.82
N VAL A 167 -12.48 13.64 -13.73
CA VAL A 167 -11.04 13.68 -13.43
C VAL A 167 -10.74 13.01 -12.08
N THR A 168 -11.53 13.32 -11.06
CA THR A 168 -11.42 12.75 -9.71
C THR A 168 -11.64 11.23 -9.73
N LEU A 169 -12.65 10.74 -10.46
CA LEU A 169 -12.90 9.30 -10.62
C LEU A 169 -11.74 8.59 -11.32
N ILE A 170 -11.13 9.19 -12.34
CA ILE A 170 -9.94 8.66 -13.00
C ILE A 170 -8.78 8.59 -12.00
N GLY A 171 -8.57 9.63 -11.19
CA GLY A 171 -7.56 9.65 -10.13
C GLY A 171 -7.74 8.52 -9.12
N PHE A 172 -8.96 8.33 -8.60
CA PHE A 172 -9.27 7.22 -7.69
C PHE A 172 -9.14 5.85 -8.34
N TYR A 173 -9.48 5.72 -9.62
CA TYR A 173 -9.29 4.48 -10.35
C TYR A 173 -7.81 4.12 -10.48
N LEU A 174 -6.96 5.08 -10.83
CA LEU A 174 -5.50 4.89 -10.87
C LEU A 174 -4.95 4.48 -9.50
N LEU A 175 -5.38 5.17 -8.44
CA LEU A 175 -5.02 4.83 -7.06
C LEU A 175 -5.46 3.38 -6.73
N TYR A 176 -6.70 3.01 -7.03
CA TYR A 176 -7.20 1.65 -6.84
C TYR A 176 -6.35 0.60 -7.58
N VAL A 177 -5.95 0.87 -8.83
CA VAL A 177 -5.09 -0.04 -9.61
C VAL A 177 -3.73 -0.21 -8.94
N VAL A 178 -3.12 0.88 -8.46
CA VAL A 178 -1.84 0.82 -7.73
C VAL A 178 -2.00 -0.01 -6.45
N TYR A 179 -3.00 0.27 -5.62
CA TYR A 179 -3.25 -0.48 -4.39
C TYR A 179 -3.56 -1.96 -4.65
N LYS A 180 -4.38 -2.25 -5.65
CA LYS A 180 -4.69 -3.64 -6.05
C LYS A 180 -3.42 -4.37 -6.48
N ARG A 181 -2.51 -3.71 -7.20
CA ARG A 181 -1.27 -4.32 -7.68
C ARG A 181 -0.26 -4.54 -6.55
N THR A 182 -0.06 -3.55 -5.68
CA THR A 182 0.90 -3.63 -4.57
C THR A 182 0.40 -4.60 -3.50
N TYR A 183 -0.76 -4.33 -2.92
CA TYR A 183 -1.29 -5.15 -1.83
C TYR A 183 -1.80 -6.51 -2.33
N GLY A 184 -2.43 -6.58 -3.50
CA GLY A 184 -2.97 -7.84 -4.03
C GLY A 184 -1.92 -8.94 -4.19
N LYS A 185 -0.77 -8.61 -4.79
CA LYS A 185 0.33 -9.58 -4.93
C LYS A 185 0.88 -10.01 -3.58
N ILE A 186 1.16 -9.05 -2.70
CA ILE A 186 1.70 -9.32 -1.37
C ILE A 186 0.74 -10.19 -0.53
N LEU A 187 -0.58 -9.96 -0.64
CA LEU A 187 -1.61 -10.71 0.06
C LEU A 187 -1.64 -12.20 -0.36
N VAL A 188 -1.45 -12.46 -1.66
CA VAL A 188 -1.44 -13.81 -2.23
C VAL A 188 -0.17 -14.55 -1.84
N ASP A 189 0.99 -13.92 -2.03
CA ASP A 189 2.29 -14.51 -1.70
C ASP A 189 2.38 -14.87 -0.21
N LEU A 190 1.89 -14.00 0.66
CA LEU A 190 1.91 -14.25 2.10
C LEU A 190 0.89 -15.32 2.53
N ARG A 191 -0.26 -15.41 1.86
CA ARG A 191 -1.24 -16.48 2.13
C ARG A 191 -0.70 -17.85 1.76
N ASN A 192 0.01 -17.94 0.64
CA ASN A 192 0.64 -19.18 0.19
C ASN A 192 1.73 -19.61 1.18
N ASN A 193 2.62 -18.70 1.58
CA ASN A 193 3.65 -19.01 2.59
C ASN A 193 3.04 -19.44 3.93
N TYR A 194 1.96 -18.81 4.40
CA TYR A 194 1.29 -19.21 5.64
C TYR A 194 0.69 -20.62 5.55
N LYS A 195 0.03 -20.94 4.43
CA LYS A 195 -0.57 -22.26 4.19
C LYS A 195 0.50 -23.37 4.12
N GLU A 196 1.69 -23.05 3.61
CA GLU A 196 2.83 -23.98 3.60
C GLU A 196 3.38 -24.19 5.01
N LEU A 197 3.54 -23.12 5.79
CA LEU A 197 4.01 -23.19 7.18
C LEU A 197 3.05 -23.98 8.08
N SER A 198 1.74 -23.76 7.96
CA SER A 198 0.75 -24.47 8.78
C SER A 198 0.72 -25.98 8.50
N LYS A 199 0.93 -26.37 7.24
CA LYS A 199 1.00 -27.80 6.85
C LYS A 199 2.25 -28.49 7.40
N GLN A 200 3.38 -27.78 7.47
CA GLN A 200 4.62 -28.33 8.02
C GLN A 200 4.56 -28.49 9.54
N GLU A 201 3.94 -27.56 10.26
CA GLU A 201 3.70 -27.72 11.71
C GLU A 201 2.76 -28.89 12.01
N GLU A 202 1.73 -29.12 11.20
CA GLU A 202 0.80 -30.24 11.39
C GLU A 202 1.44 -31.62 11.09
N ASN A 203 2.36 -31.67 10.12
CA ASN A 203 3.05 -32.90 9.74
C ASN A 203 4.27 -33.23 10.61
N GLY A 204 5.00 -32.22 11.11
CA GLY A 204 6.18 -32.42 11.98
C GLY A 204 5.85 -32.81 13.43
N PHE A 205 4.56 -32.85 13.78
CA PHE A 205 4.06 -33.36 15.07
C PHE A 205 3.55 -34.82 15.01
N LYS A 206 3.81 -35.54 13.91
CA LYS A 206 3.53 -36.98 13.77
C LYS A 206 4.79 -37.83 13.86
#